data_AF-A0A2V8MMQ5-F1
#
_entry.id   AF-A0A2V8MMQ5-F1
#
_cell.length_a   1.000
_cell.length_b   1.000
_cell.length_c   1.000
_cell.angle_alpha   90.00
_cell.angle_beta   90.00
_cell.angle_gamma   90.00
#
_symmetry.space_group_name_H-M   'P 1'
#
loop_
_entity.id
_entity.type
_entity.pdbx_description
1 polymer ?
#
loop_
_entity_poly.entity_id
_entity_poly.type
_entity_poly.pdbx_seq_one_letter_code
_entity_poly.pdbx_strand_id
1 'polypeptide(L)'
;MERQQRLSGAVTQVRDPQCANVTTAQNLRNLCTLNAVADAKTNQVLLQNPLPGTRGSIGLRTLEGPGIWRFDANISKAVKITETKTVQFRLDATDVLNHPEPATPILDINNPNFGLITGVGAKSNLHRQLQAQLRLNF
;
A
#
# COMPACT_ATOMS: atom_id res chain seq x y z
N MET A 1 13.94 -11.14 -8.46
CA MET A 1 13.79 -11.82 -7.15
C MET A 1 14.42 -10.93 -6.08
N GLU A 2 14.11 -9.63 -6.09
CA GLU A 2 12.97 -9.02 -5.39
C GLU A 2 13.08 -9.19 -3.87
N ARG A 3 13.87 -8.30 -3.28
CA ARG A 3 13.88 -8.05 -1.84
C ARG A 3 12.51 -7.48 -1.49
N GLN A 4 11.57 -8.35 -1.12
CA GLN A 4 10.42 -7.93 -0.34
C GLN A 4 10.97 -7.14 0.85
N GLN A 5 10.63 -5.86 0.90
CA GLN A 5 11.09 -4.91 1.88
C GLN A 5 10.45 -5.27 3.21
N ARG A 6 11.08 -6.21 3.91
CA ARG A 6 10.68 -6.69 5.24
C ARG A 6 10.89 -5.58 6.25
N LEU A 7 9.88 -4.73 6.44
CA LEU A 7 9.72 -3.99 7.71
C LEU A 7 9.54 -4.99 8.89
N SER A 8 9.15 -6.23 8.59
CA SER A 8 8.95 -7.33 9.55
C SER A 8 10.22 -7.85 10.24
N GLY A 9 11.41 -7.36 9.90
CA GLY A 9 12.66 -7.77 10.57
C GLY A 9 13.03 -6.90 11.78
N ALA A 10 12.48 -5.68 11.85
CA ALA A 10 12.82 -4.69 12.87
C ALA A 10 11.77 -4.63 14.00
N VAL A 11 10.54 -5.06 13.73
CA VAL A 11 9.43 -4.94 14.67
C VAL A 11 8.70 -6.27 14.87
N THR A 12 8.19 -6.46 16.08
CA THR A 12 7.38 -7.62 16.48
C THR A 12 6.13 -7.15 17.22
N GLN A 13 5.06 -7.95 17.17
CA GLN A 13 3.87 -7.68 17.95
C GLN A 13 4.00 -8.30 19.34
N VAL A 14 3.66 -7.51 20.35
CA VAL A 14 3.60 -7.90 21.75
C VAL A 14 2.22 -7.58 22.31
N ARG A 15 1.86 -8.18 23.43
CA ARG A 15 0.61 -7.82 24.12
C ARG A 15 0.67 -6.38 24.59
N ASP A 16 -0.40 -5.62 24.41
CA ASP A 16 -0.42 -4.21 24.80
C ASP A 16 -0.25 -4.08 26.34
N PRO A 17 0.65 -3.19 26.83
CA PRO A 17 0.82 -2.93 28.26
C PRO A 17 -0.47 -2.55 28.99
N GLN A 18 -1.45 -1.96 28.30
CA GLN A 18 -2.77 -1.65 28.86
C GLN A 18 -3.50 -2.89 29.38
N CYS A 19 -3.28 -4.07 28.77
CA CYS A 19 -3.88 -5.31 29.23
C CYS A 19 -3.40 -5.70 30.64
N ALA A 20 -2.21 -5.24 31.08
CA ALA A 20 -1.74 -5.47 32.44
C ALA A 20 -2.56 -4.70 33.48
N ASN A 21 -3.14 -3.56 33.10
CA ASN A 21 -3.99 -2.73 33.96
C ASN A 21 -5.41 -3.29 34.11
N VAL A 22 -5.80 -4.28 33.30
CA VAL A 22 -7.08 -4.98 33.43
C VAL A 22 -7.02 -5.96 34.60
N THR A 23 -8.09 -5.98 35.40
CA THR A 23 -8.25 -6.89 36.53
C THR A 23 -8.15 -8.35 36.11
N THR A 24 -7.55 -9.19 36.95
CA THR A 24 -7.50 -10.64 36.77
C THR A 24 -8.78 -11.34 37.22
N ALA A 25 -9.67 -10.61 37.91
CA ALA A 25 -10.96 -11.14 38.33
C ALA A 25 -11.74 -11.65 37.10
N GLN A 26 -12.41 -12.79 37.26
CA GLN A 26 -13.21 -13.45 36.21
C GLN A 26 -12.49 -13.60 34.85
N ASN A 27 -11.16 -13.70 34.84
CA ASN A 27 -10.33 -13.80 33.63
C ASN A 27 -10.45 -12.61 32.65
N LEU A 28 -10.90 -11.42 33.09
CA LEU A 28 -11.06 -10.27 32.20
C LEU A 28 -9.76 -9.89 31.46
N ARG A 29 -8.61 -10.07 32.11
CA ARG A 29 -7.31 -9.84 31.47
C ARG A 29 -7.16 -10.64 30.16
N ASN A 30 -7.60 -11.91 30.11
CA ASN A 30 -7.49 -12.76 28.92
C ASN A 30 -8.44 -12.35 27.78
N LEU A 31 -9.46 -11.53 28.07
CA LEU A 31 -10.34 -10.95 27.07
C LEU A 31 -9.75 -9.71 26.41
N CYS A 32 -8.65 -9.16 26.93
CA CYS A 32 -7.93 -8.07 26.30
C CYS A 32 -7.14 -8.58 25.08
N THR A 33 -7.66 -8.30 23.88
CA THR A 33 -7.07 -8.69 22.57
C THR A 33 -6.19 -7.60 21.96
N LEU A 34 -5.88 -6.54 22.71
CA LEU A 34 -5.07 -5.43 22.21
C LEU A 34 -3.60 -5.85 22.09
N ASN A 35 -3.01 -5.51 20.95
CA ASN A 35 -1.60 -5.71 20.67
C ASN A 35 -0.88 -4.35 20.55
N ALA A 36 0.41 -4.36 20.84
CA ALA A 36 1.34 -3.27 20.65
C ALA A 36 2.47 -3.71 19.71
N VAL A 37 3.16 -2.77 19.07
CA VAL A 37 4.35 -3.04 18.26
C VAL A 37 5.59 -2.68 19.06
N ALA A 38 6.51 -3.62 19.17
CA ALA A 38 7.81 -3.43 19.81
C ALA A 38 8.96 -3.63 18.82
N ASP A 39 10.12 -3.10 19.15
CA ASP A 39 11.37 -3.43 18.46
C ASP A 39 11.69 -4.92 18.68
N ALA A 40 11.99 -5.64 17.60
CA ALA A 40 12.21 -7.08 17.63
C ALA A 40 13.47 -7.51 18.43
N LYS A 41 14.44 -6.61 18.63
CA LYS A 41 15.68 -6.89 19.36
C LYS A 41 15.60 -6.47 20.82
N THR A 42 15.02 -5.29 21.09
CA THR A 42 15.01 -4.72 22.45
C THR A 42 13.71 -5.02 23.20
N ASN A 43 12.66 -5.47 22.52
CA ASN A 43 11.29 -5.56 23.04
C ASN A 43 10.75 -4.22 23.58
N GLN A 44 11.37 -3.09 23.21
CA GLN A 44 10.87 -1.77 23.55
C GLN A 44 9.61 -1.48 22.75
N VAL A 45 8.52 -1.10 23.43
CA VAL A 45 7.27 -0.71 22.77
C VAL A 45 7.48 0.58 21.98
N LEU A 46 7.20 0.53 20.69
CA LEU A 46 7.30 1.64 19.73
C LEU A 46 5.91 2.23 19.45
N LEU A 47 4.94 1.34 19.18
CA LEU A 47 3.56 1.72 18.91
C LEU A 47 2.63 1.03 19.91
N GLN A 48 1.68 1.78 20.43
CA GLN A 48 0.72 1.30 21.41
C GLN A 48 -0.65 1.94 21.12
N ASN A 49 -1.73 1.23 21.47
CA ASN A 49 -3.05 1.83 21.41
C ASN A 49 -3.12 3.01 22.41
N PRO A 50 -3.74 4.14 22.03
CA PRO A 50 -3.89 5.28 22.94
C PRO A 50 -4.71 4.88 24.17
N LEU A 51 -4.32 5.40 25.34
CA LEU A 51 -5.16 5.30 26.53
C LEU A 51 -6.38 6.21 26.36
N PRO A 52 -7.50 5.92 27.05
CA PRO A 52 -8.62 6.84 27.10
C PRO A 52 -8.17 8.25 27.50
N GLY A 53 -8.43 9.24 26.64
CA GLY A 53 -8.03 10.63 26.86
C GLY A 53 -6.60 10.99 26.48
N THR A 54 -5.80 10.06 25.94
CA THR A 54 -4.43 10.34 25.46
C THR A 54 -4.34 10.24 23.94
N ARG A 55 -3.39 10.95 23.33
CA ARG A 55 -3.02 10.73 21.93
C ARG A 55 -2.13 9.48 21.82
N GLY A 56 -2.12 8.87 20.63
CA GLY A 56 -1.24 7.72 20.33
C GLY A 56 0.24 8.11 20.28
N SER A 57 1.12 7.12 20.14
CA SER A 57 2.57 7.33 20.20
C SER A 57 3.19 8.04 18.99
N ILE A 58 2.44 8.19 17.89
CA ILE A 58 2.90 8.84 16.65
C ILE A 58 1.92 9.91 16.17
N GLY A 59 2.43 10.84 15.37
CA GLY A 59 1.63 11.90 14.73
C GLY A 59 0.78 11.39 13.57
N LEU A 60 -0.08 12.27 13.04
CA LEU A 60 -0.81 12.00 11.81
C LEU A 60 0.17 11.87 10.63
N ARG A 61 -0.02 10.83 9.80
CA ARG A 61 0.72 10.60 8.54
C ARG A 61 2.24 10.42 8.71
N THR A 62 2.69 9.88 9.83
CA THR A 62 4.12 9.59 10.06
C THR A 62 4.61 8.30 9.37
N LEU A 63 3.70 7.45 8.89
CA LEU A 63 4.04 6.20 8.21
C LEU A 63 4.05 6.40 6.70
N GLU A 64 5.21 6.16 6.09
CA GLU A 64 5.40 6.18 4.64
C GLU A 64 5.34 4.76 4.08
N GLY A 65 4.53 4.58 3.04
CA GLY A 65 4.42 3.32 2.33
C GLY A 65 5.54 3.14 1.29
N PRO A 66 5.58 1.96 0.64
CA PRO A 66 6.49 1.74 -0.48
C PRO A 66 6.26 2.75 -1.61
N GLY A 67 7.34 3.14 -2.27
CA GLY A 67 7.25 3.96 -3.48
C GLY A 67 6.55 3.21 -4.61
N ILE A 68 5.71 3.93 -5.34
CA ILE A 68 5.02 3.45 -6.54
C ILE A 68 5.56 4.24 -7.73
N TRP A 69 5.86 3.55 -8.82
CA TRP A 69 6.25 4.16 -10.09
C TRP A 69 5.48 3.50 -11.23
N ARG A 70 5.34 4.19 -12.36
CA ARG A 70 4.69 3.67 -13.56
C ARG A 70 5.28 4.33 -14.79
N PHE A 71 5.40 3.58 -15.88
CA PHE A 71 5.79 4.12 -17.17
C PHE A 71 4.62 4.05 -18.16
N ASP A 72 4.19 5.22 -18.63
CA ASP A 72 3.11 5.38 -19.61
C ASP A 72 3.64 5.95 -20.91
N ALA A 73 3.06 5.51 -22.03
CA ALA A 73 3.49 5.94 -23.35
C ALA A 73 2.30 6.20 -24.28
N ASN A 74 2.44 7.17 -25.17
CA ASN A 74 1.54 7.44 -26.28
C ASN A 74 2.33 7.61 -27.57
N ILE A 75 1.82 7.04 -28.66
CA ILE A 75 2.34 7.25 -30.01
C ILE A 75 1.18 7.66 -30.90
N SER A 76 1.36 8.73 -31.68
CA SER A 76 0.37 9.16 -32.67
C SER A 76 1.03 9.54 -34.00
N LYS A 77 0.39 9.17 -35.11
CA LYS A 77 0.86 9.49 -36.46
C LYS A 77 -0.31 9.91 -37.34
N ALA A 78 -0.17 11.05 -38.00
CA ALA A 78 -1.07 11.50 -39.05
C ALA A 78 -0.48 11.17 -40.42
N VAL A 79 -1.27 10.54 -41.29
CA VAL A 79 -0.91 10.23 -42.67
C VAL A 79 -1.88 10.95 -43.58
N LYS A 80 -1.37 11.84 -44.45
CA LYS A 80 -2.15 12.46 -45.52
C LYS A 80 -2.38 11.42 -46.61
N ILE A 81 -3.65 11.18 -46.94
CA ILE A 81 -4.03 10.29 -48.05
C ILE A 81 -4.21 11.12 -49.32
N THR A 82 -4.83 12.29 -49.20
CA THR A 82 -5.02 13.26 -50.29
C THR A 82 -4.86 14.68 -49.73
N GLU A 83 -5.03 15.70 -50.57
CA GLU A 83 -4.96 17.11 -50.18
C GLU A 83 -6.00 17.49 -49.11
N THR A 84 -7.18 16.85 -49.15
CA THR A 84 -8.29 17.11 -48.21
C THR A 84 -8.41 16.03 -47.12
N LYS A 85 -7.91 14.82 -47.34
CA LYS A 85 -8.10 13.68 -46.41
C LYS A 85 -6.85 13.32 -45.63
N THR A 86 -6.97 13.26 -44.31
CA THR A 86 -5.91 12.83 -43.38
C THR A 86 -6.43 11.77 -42.42
N VAL A 87 -5.69 10.68 -42.22
CA VAL A 87 -5.98 9.67 -41.20
C VAL A 87 -4.99 9.80 -40.06
N GLN A 88 -5.49 9.83 -38.83
CA GLN A 88 -4.71 9.84 -37.61
C GLN A 88 -4.83 8.48 -36.92
N PHE A 89 -3.69 7.88 -36.62
CA PHE A 89 -3.55 6.68 -35.80
C PHE A 89 -2.98 7.09 -34.44
N ARG A 90 -3.59 6.63 -33.36
CA ARG A 90 -3.12 6.86 -31.99
C ARG A 90 -3.13 5.55 -31.22
N LEU A 91 -2.07 5.30 -30.46
CA LEU A 91 -1.91 4.18 -29.54
C LEU A 91 -1.50 4.73 -28.17
N ASP A 92 -2.31 4.43 -27.16
CA ASP A 92 -2.06 4.75 -25.76
C ASP A 92 -1.76 3.47 -24.99
N ALA A 93 -0.72 3.49 -24.17
CA ALA A 93 -0.33 2.39 -23.31
C ALA A 93 -0.12 2.89 -21.88
N THR A 94 -0.90 2.38 -20.93
CA THR A 94 -0.70 2.62 -19.50
C THR A 94 -0.02 1.41 -18.87
N ASP A 95 0.94 1.65 -17.99
CA ASP A 95 1.76 0.59 -17.37
C ASP A 95 2.46 -0.29 -18.42
N VAL A 96 3.24 0.35 -19.30
CA VAL A 96 3.94 -0.30 -20.42
C VAL A 96 4.81 -1.46 -19.93
N LEU A 97 5.48 -1.28 -18.80
CA LEU A 97 6.40 -2.24 -18.20
C LEU A 97 5.69 -3.37 -17.46
N ASN A 98 4.39 -3.22 -17.18
CA ASN A 98 3.54 -4.22 -16.54
C ASN A 98 4.14 -4.77 -15.24
N HIS A 99 4.72 -3.89 -14.42
CA HIS A 99 5.25 -4.30 -13.12
C HIS A 99 4.16 -4.17 -12.05
N PRO A 100 4.13 -5.08 -11.06
CA PRO A 100 3.20 -4.96 -9.95
C PRO A 100 3.54 -3.71 -9.12
N GLU A 101 2.50 -3.06 -8.63
CA GLU A 101 2.64 -2.02 -7.61
C GLU A 101 2.30 -2.64 -6.26
N PRO A 102 3.09 -2.37 -5.20
CA PRO A 102 2.82 -2.92 -3.88
C PRO A 102 1.52 -2.36 -3.30
N ALA A 103 0.78 -3.19 -2.56
CA ALA A 103 -0.37 -2.72 -1.80
C ALA A 103 0.05 -1.86 -0.61
N THR A 104 -0.92 -1.11 -0.07
CA THR A 104 -0.76 -0.44 1.21
C THR A 104 -0.50 -1.49 2.30
N PRO A 105 0.54 -1.33 3.14
CA PRO A 105 0.77 -2.21 4.27
C PRO A 105 -0.41 -2.21 5.24
N ILE A 106 -0.58 -3.30 5.99
CA ILE A 106 -1.57 -3.36 7.06
C ILE A 106 -1.11 -2.48 8.23
N LEU A 107 -1.86 -1.41 8.51
CA LEU A 107 -1.54 -0.44 9.56
C LEU A 107 -2.36 -0.62 10.85
N ASP A 108 -3.24 -1.62 10.90
CA ASP A 108 -3.93 -1.99 12.14
C ASP A 108 -2.98 -2.75 13.06
N ILE A 109 -2.62 -2.11 14.16
CA ILE A 109 -1.71 -2.65 15.18
C ILE A 109 -2.21 -3.95 15.80
N ASN A 110 -3.51 -4.20 15.78
CA ASN A 110 -4.11 -5.42 16.35
C ASN A 110 -4.14 -6.58 15.33
N ASN A 111 -3.85 -6.31 14.05
CA ASN A 111 -3.83 -7.33 13.01
C ASN A 111 -2.49 -8.10 13.02
N PRO A 112 -2.47 -9.45 13.02
CA PRO A 112 -1.25 -10.24 13.08
C PRO A 112 -0.26 -9.99 11.92
N ASN A 113 -0.72 -9.37 10.84
CA ASN A 113 0.09 -9.03 9.66
C ASN A 113 0.49 -7.55 9.63
N PHE A 114 0.50 -6.85 10.77
CA PHE A 114 0.90 -5.45 10.84
C PHE A 114 2.24 -5.20 10.14
N GLY A 115 2.30 -4.14 9.34
CA GLY A 115 3.48 -3.73 8.58
C GLY A 115 3.78 -4.60 7.36
N LEU A 116 2.99 -5.65 7.08
CA LEU A 116 3.15 -6.49 5.90
C LEU A 116 2.33 -5.98 4.72
N ILE A 117 2.90 -6.12 3.53
CA ILE A 117 2.21 -5.93 2.24
C ILE A 117 1.75 -7.30 1.79
N THR A 118 0.45 -7.56 1.86
CA THR A 118 -0.12 -8.89 1.60
C THR A 118 -0.59 -9.09 0.16
N GLY A 119 -0.30 -8.15 -0.74
CA GLY A 119 -0.70 -8.24 -2.13
C GLY A 119 -0.22 -7.09 -3.01
N VAL A 120 -0.70 -7.12 -4.25
CA VAL A 120 -0.55 -6.02 -5.21
C VAL A 120 -1.60 -4.95 -4.91
N GLY A 121 -1.22 -3.69 -5.05
CA GLY A 121 -2.11 -2.56 -4.80
C GLY A 121 -3.32 -2.62 -5.72
N ALA A 122 -4.47 -2.19 -5.20
CA ALA A 122 -5.69 -2.05 -5.99
C ALA A 122 -5.51 -0.92 -7.01
N LYS A 123 -4.92 -1.23 -8.17
CA LYS A 123 -5.07 -0.39 -9.37
C LYS A 123 -6.53 -0.50 -9.80
N SER A 124 -7.12 0.57 -10.32
CA SER A 124 -8.42 0.45 -11.03
C SER A 124 -8.32 -0.56 -12.18
N ASN A 125 -7.11 -0.77 -12.72
CA ASN A 125 -6.77 -1.77 -13.72
C ASN A 125 -5.45 -2.44 -13.35
N LEU A 126 -5.51 -3.67 -12.81
CA LEU A 126 -4.36 -4.46 -12.33
C LEU A 126 -3.36 -4.87 -13.43
N HIS A 127 -3.58 -4.44 -14.67
CA HIS A 127 -2.87 -4.90 -15.85
C HIS A 127 -2.58 -3.73 -16.79
N ARG A 128 -1.51 -3.89 -17.58
CA ARG A 128 -1.22 -3.03 -18.73
C ARG A 128 -2.46 -2.84 -19.59
N GLN A 129 -2.80 -1.60 -19.90
CA GLN A 129 -3.89 -1.28 -20.81
C GLN A 129 -3.34 -0.71 -22.10
N LEU A 130 -3.89 -1.16 -23.21
CA LEU A 130 -3.59 -0.66 -24.55
C LEU A 130 -4.89 -0.15 -25.14
N GLN A 131 -4.89 1.09 -25.63
CA GLN A 131 -6.02 1.69 -26.31
C GLN A 131 -5.56 2.18 -27.68
N ALA A 132 -6.40 1.97 -28.69
CA ALA A 132 -6.13 2.40 -30.05
C ALA A 132 -7.27 3.27 -30.55
N GLN A 133 -6.93 4.35 -31.24
CA GLN A 133 -7.89 5.24 -31.89
C GLN A 133 -7.50 5.48 -33.34
N LEU A 134 -8.52 5.49 -34.20
CA LEU A 134 -8.41 5.88 -35.59
C LEU A 134 -9.37 7.04 -35.85
N ARG A 135 -8.86 8.12 -36.45
CA ARG A 135 -9.65 9.31 -36.81
C ARG A 135 -9.42 9.69 -38.27
N LEU A 136 -10.52 9.83 -39.02
CA LEU A 136 -10.51 10.35 -40.38
C LEU A 136 -10.92 11.83 -40.36
N ASN A 137 -10.11 12.68 -40.96
CA ASN A 137 -10.44 14.08 -41.24
C ASN A 137 -10.61 14.24 -42.76
N PHE A 138 -11.65 14.96 -43.17
CA PHE A 138 -12.06 15.18 -44.56
C PHE A 138 -12.47 16.64 -44.76
#